data_AF-A0A0U1D569-F1
#
_entry.id   AF-A0A0U1D569-F1
#
_cell.length_a   1.000
_cell.length_b   1.000
_cell.length_c   1.000
_cell.angle_alpha   90.00
_cell.angle_beta   90.00
_cell.angle_gamma   90.00
#
_symmetry.space_group_name_H-M   'P 1'
#
loop_
_entity.id
_entity.type
_entity.pdbx_description
1 polymer ?
#
loop_
_entity_poly.entity_id
_entity_poly.type
_entity_poly.pdbx_seq_one_letter_code
_entity_poly.pdbx_strand_id
1 'polypeptide(L)'
;MAEIAAPAEDALVSALAHSRSATEVLEVLGSSGDGLDGDSARERLAAHGPNKLPEKRPRPAILRFFAQFNNVLIYILIAAGVLKAILNEWIDCAVILSVAVINAVVGLIQEGRAQRALDSIRGMLSVTAQVRRDGHWQQVDAQTLVPGDVVRIASGDRIPADMRLLTVANLRVEESALTGESLPAKKDVTQVGPDAVWVTGCRWCTPAPSWRRVRARAW
;
A
#
# COMPACT_ATOMS: atom_id res chain seq x y z
N MET A 1 -33.22 6.21 -4.50
CA MET A 1 -32.28 6.00 -5.62
C MET A 1 -30.94 5.61 -5.03
N ALA A 2 -30.60 4.33 -5.21
CA ALA A 2 -29.38 3.60 -4.85
C ALA A 2 -28.80 3.79 -3.43
N GLU A 3 -29.34 3.01 -2.50
CA GLU A 3 -28.76 2.72 -1.19
C GLU A 3 -27.50 1.87 -1.38
N ILE A 4 -26.33 2.48 -1.23
CA ILE A 4 -25.01 1.80 -1.28
C ILE A 4 -24.82 1.08 0.05
N ALA A 5 -25.42 -0.10 0.17
CA ALA A 5 -25.30 -0.97 1.32
C ALA A 5 -24.70 -2.31 0.89
N ALA A 6 -23.37 -2.39 0.82
CA ALA A 6 -22.65 -3.65 0.97
C ALA A 6 -21.85 -3.58 2.28
N PRO A 7 -22.46 -3.71 3.49
CA PRO A 7 -21.86 -3.03 4.64
C PRO A 7 -21.31 -3.90 5.77
N ALA A 8 -21.43 -5.23 5.80
CA ALA A 8 -20.89 -5.99 6.96
C ALA A 8 -20.40 -7.40 6.67
N GLU A 9 -21.15 -8.23 5.93
CA GLU A 9 -20.81 -9.64 5.73
C GLU A 9 -19.53 -9.82 4.91
N ASP A 10 -19.40 -9.15 3.77
CA ASP A 10 -18.22 -9.25 2.90
C ASP A 10 -16.93 -8.76 3.60
N ALA A 11 -17.05 -7.70 4.40
CA ALA A 11 -15.95 -7.16 5.20
C ALA A 11 -15.55 -8.12 6.33
N LEU A 12 -16.51 -8.76 6.98
CA LEU A 12 -16.29 -9.73 8.05
C LEU A 12 -15.71 -11.06 7.51
N VAL A 13 -16.16 -11.50 6.33
CA VAL A 13 -15.63 -12.68 5.64
C VAL A 13 -14.22 -12.42 5.12
N SER A 14 -13.95 -11.25 4.55
CA SER A 14 -12.58 -10.84 4.23
C SER A 14 -11.72 -10.76 5.50
N ALA A 15 -12.29 -10.33 6.63
CA ALA A 15 -11.59 -10.24 7.90
C ALA A 15 -11.21 -11.60 8.50
N LEU A 16 -11.92 -12.69 8.14
CA LEU A 16 -11.74 -14.03 8.71
C LEU A 16 -11.55 -15.12 7.65
N ALA A 17 -11.15 -14.77 6.42
CA ALA A 17 -11.00 -15.73 5.33
C ALA A 17 -10.05 -16.90 5.66
N HIS A 18 -9.01 -16.63 6.46
CA HIS A 18 -8.06 -17.62 6.96
C HIS A 18 -8.67 -18.70 7.87
N SER A 19 -9.77 -18.38 8.57
CA SER A 19 -10.46 -19.29 9.49
C SER A 19 -11.63 -20.03 8.86
N ARG A 20 -11.86 -19.83 7.56
CA ARG A 20 -12.95 -20.43 6.79
C ARG A 20 -12.44 -21.36 5.71
N SER A 21 -13.27 -22.32 5.34
CA SER A 21 -12.94 -23.24 4.25
C SER A 21 -12.81 -22.50 2.92
N ALA A 22 -12.00 -23.04 2.01
CA ALA A 22 -11.88 -22.48 0.66
C ALA A 22 -13.24 -22.40 -0.06
N THR A 23 -14.09 -23.43 0.12
CA THR A 23 -15.43 -23.51 -0.44
C THR A 23 -16.36 -22.44 0.13
N GLU A 24 -16.35 -22.24 1.45
CA GLU A 24 -17.18 -21.23 2.11
C GLU A 24 -16.78 -19.80 1.70
N VAL A 25 -15.49 -19.52 1.56
CA VAL A 25 -15.01 -18.22 1.08
C VAL A 25 -15.46 -17.96 -0.36
N LEU A 26 -15.44 -18.98 -1.23
CA LEU A 26 -15.93 -18.87 -2.61
C LEU A 26 -17.45 -18.62 -2.65
N GLU A 27 -18.23 -19.35 -1.84
CA GLU A 27 -19.68 -19.19 -1.76
C GLU A 27 -20.06 -17.77 -1.31
N VAL A 28 -19.44 -17.26 -0.25
CA VAL A 28 -19.73 -15.90 0.25
C VAL A 28 -19.34 -14.83 -0.78
N LEU A 29 -18.18 -14.99 -1.44
CA LEU A 29 -17.75 -14.05 -2.47
C LEU A 29 -18.51 -14.22 -3.81
N GLY A 30 -19.49 -15.13 -3.88
CA GLY A 30 -20.24 -15.44 -5.10
C GLY A 30 -19.31 -15.79 -6.25
N SER A 31 -18.24 -16.54 -5.98
CA SER A 31 -17.22 -16.93 -6.95
C SER A 31 -17.08 -18.46 -6.99
N SER A 32 -16.34 -18.97 -7.96
CA SER A 32 -16.09 -20.39 -8.16
C SER A 32 -14.61 -20.66 -8.40
N GLY A 33 -14.18 -21.92 -8.27
CA GLY A 33 -12.82 -22.33 -8.65
C GLY A 33 -12.51 -22.15 -10.14
N ASP A 34 -13.53 -21.91 -10.97
CA ASP A 34 -13.38 -21.64 -12.40
C ASP A 34 -13.15 -20.16 -12.73
N GLY A 35 -13.14 -19.29 -11.72
CA GLY A 35 -12.90 -17.86 -11.88
C GLY A 35 -14.18 -17.05 -12.02
N LEU A 36 -14.02 -15.74 -12.21
CA LEU A 36 -15.11 -14.79 -12.44
C LEU A 36 -15.34 -14.58 -13.93
N ASP A 37 -16.54 -14.17 -14.32
CA ASP A 37 -16.73 -13.62 -15.67
C ASP A 37 -16.15 -12.18 -15.76
N GLY A 38 -15.86 -11.74 -16.98
CA GLY A 38 -15.27 -10.43 -17.24
C GLY A 38 -16.19 -9.24 -16.98
N ASP A 39 -17.51 -9.43 -16.94
CA ASP A 39 -18.50 -8.38 -16.65
C ASP A 39 -18.61 -8.17 -15.13
N SER A 40 -18.84 -9.22 -14.35
CA SER A 40 -18.77 -9.30 -12.89
C SER A 40 -17.47 -8.73 -12.35
N ALA A 41 -16.32 -9.03 -12.98
CA ALA A 41 -15.05 -8.44 -12.58
C ALA A 41 -15.02 -6.92 -12.77
N ARG A 42 -15.59 -6.40 -13.87
CA ARG A 42 -15.69 -4.96 -14.12
C ARG A 42 -16.67 -4.27 -13.18
N GLU A 43 -17.82 -4.88 -12.90
CA GLU A 43 -18.81 -4.38 -11.95
C GLU A 43 -18.21 -4.29 -10.54
N ARG A 44 -17.52 -5.35 -10.09
CA ARG A 44 -16.82 -5.34 -8.80
C ARG A 44 -15.69 -4.32 -8.75
N LEU A 45 -14.97 -4.10 -9.85
CA LEU A 45 -13.92 -3.08 -9.90
C LEU A 45 -14.51 -1.67 -9.77
N ALA A 46 -15.67 -1.43 -10.38
CA ALA A 46 -16.39 -0.17 -10.22
C ALA A 46 -16.94 0.01 -8.79
N ALA A 47 -17.35 -1.07 -8.13
CA ALA A 47 -17.90 -1.03 -6.77
C ALA A 47 -16.83 -0.89 -5.67
N HIS A 48 -15.74 -1.67 -5.75
CA HIS A 48 -14.68 -1.71 -4.73
C HIS A 48 -13.53 -0.74 -5.00
N GLY A 49 -13.40 -0.25 -6.24
CA GLY A 49 -12.26 0.52 -6.68
C GLY A 49 -11.02 -0.32 -6.95
N PRO A 50 -9.93 0.30 -7.43
CA PRO A 50 -8.70 -0.41 -7.75
C PRO A 50 -8.02 -0.96 -6.50
N ASN A 51 -7.38 -2.14 -6.64
CA ASN A 51 -6.52 -2.75 -5.62
C ASN A 51 -5.20 -1.97 -5.50
N LYS A 52 -5.28 -0.77 -4.95
CA LYS A 52 -4.16 0.14 -4.72
C LYS A 52 -4.31 0.81 -3.37
N LEU A 53 -3.21 0.81 -2.60
CA LEU A 53 -3.17 1.54 -1.34
C LEU A 53 -3.33 3.06 -1.59
N PRO A 54 -4.10 3.77 -0.76
CA PRO A 54 -4.29 5.20 -0.92
C PRO A 54 -2.94 5.92 -0.84
N GLU A 55 -2.62 6.68 -1.88
CA GLU A 55 -1.40 7.47 -1.91
C GLU A 55 -1.49 8.61 -0.89
N LYS A 56 -0.42 8.82 -0.12
CA LYS A 56 -0.32 10.01 0.73
C LYS A 56 -0.38 11.24 -0.17
N ARG A 57 -1.38 12.10 0.05
CA ARG A 57 -1.51 13.36 -0.69
C ARG A 57 -0.18 14.13 -0.61
N PRO A 58 0.43 14.48 -1.74
CA PRO A 58 1.66 15.26 -1.71
C PRO A 58 1.38 16.61 -1.04
N ARG A 59 2.33 17.11 -0.24
CA ARG A 59 2.22 18.45 0.34
C ARG A 59 2.07 19.47 -0.80
N PRO A 60 1.19 20.47 -0.71
CA PRO A 60 1.07 21.47 -1.76
C PRO A 60 2.37 22.28 -1.90
N ALA A 61 2.67 22.75 -3.12
CA ALA A 61 3.95 23.40 -3.45
C ALA A 61 4.25 24.64 -2.59
N ILE A 62 3.21 25.41 -2.22
CA ILE A 62 3.33 26.58 -1.34
C ILE A 62 3.79 26.16 0.06
N LEU A 63 3.21 25.09 0.62
CA LEU A 63 3.64 24.59 1.93
C LEU A 63 5.08 24.04 1.87
N ARG A 64 5.49 23.43 0.75
CA ARG A 64 6.88 23.01 0.54
C ARG A 64 7.84 24.19 0.46
N PHE A 65 7.45 25.26 -0.23
CA PHE A 65 8.22 26.51 -0.27
C PHE A 65 8.42 27.10 1.13
N PHE A 66 7.35 27.26 1.91
CA PHE A 66 7.47 27.74 3.30
C PHE A 66 8.20 26.77 4.22
N ALA A 67 8.14 25.46 3.96
CA ALA A 67 8.94 24.48 4.70
C ALA A 67 10.44 24.67 4.50
N GLN A 68 10.89 25.21 3.35
CA GLN A 68 12.30 25.58 3.17
C GLN A 68 12.72 26.66 4.18
N PHE A 69 11.84 27.61 4.51
CA PHE A 69 12.11 28.66 5.51
C PHE A 69 12.12 28.15 6.96
N ASN A 70 11.59 26.95 7.22
CA ASN A 70 11.66 26.30 8.53
C ASN A 70 13.00 25.57 8.75
N ASN A 71 14.09 26.18 8.32
CA ASN A 71 15.45 25.71 8.54
C ASN A 71 16.20 26.74 9.39
N VAL A 72 16.92 26.27 10.42
CA VAL A 72 17.77 27.10 11.29
C VAL A 72 18.67 28.05 10.49
N LEU A 73 19.21 27.59 9.35
CA LEU A 73 20.05 28.41 8.48
C LEU A 73 19.32 29.63 7.90
N ILE A 74 18.03 29.48 7.53
CA ILE A 74 17.23 30.58 6.99
C ILE A 74 16.84 31.56 8.09
N TYR A 75 16.58 31.10 9.31
CA TYR A 75 16.38 32.02 10.43
C TYR A 75 17.62 32.88 10.70
N ILE A 76 18.82 32.31 10.58
CA ILE A 76 20.08 33.07 10.68
C ILE A 76 20.18 34.11 9.56
N LEU A 77 19.84 33.74 8.32
CA LEU A 77 19.85 34.66 7.16
C LEU A 77 18.83 35.79 7.31
N ILE A 78 17.62 35.49 7.77
CA ILE A 78 16.59 36.50 8.04
C ILE A 78 17.06 37.44 9.16
N ALA A 79 17.61 36.90 10.25
CA ALA A 79 18.16 37.72 11.34
C ALA A 79 19.30 38.63 10.86
N ALA A 80 20.21 38.11 10.03
CA ALA A 80 21.28 38.90 9.41
C ALA A 80 20.72 39.99 8.47
N GLY A 81 19.71 39.66 7.65
CA GLY A 81 19.04 40.61 6.78
C GLY A 81 18.32 41.73 7.54
N VAL A 82 17.66 41.41 8.65
CA VAL A 82 17.02 42.39 9.55
C VAL A 82 18.08 43.29 10.21
N LEU A 83 19.19 42.73 10.68
CA LEU A 83 20.28 43.52 11.26
C LEU A 83 20.85 44.52 10.25
N LYS A 84 21.06 44.08 9.00
CA LYS A 84 21.51 44.95 7.90
C LYS A 84 20.51 46.04 7.54
N ALA A 85 19.21 45.74 7.58
CA ALA A 85 18.16 46.73 7.36
C ALA A 85 18.15 47.81 8.46
N ILE A 86 18.34 47.44 9.72
CA ILE A 86 18.45 48.38 10.85
C ILE A 86 19.67 49.31 10.67
N LEU A 87 20.75 48.81 10.09
CA LEU A 87 21.95 49.58 9.76
C LEU A 87 21.80 50.47 8.51
N ASN A 88 20.59 50.53 7.90
CA ASN A 88 20.31 51.22 6.64
C ASN A 88 21.13 50.72 5.43
N GLU A 89 21.67 49.49 5.51
CA GLU A 89 22.40 48.84 4.42
C GLU A 89 21.42 48.06 3.53
N TRP A 90 20.55 48.80 2.83
CA TRP A 90 19.47 48.23 2.01
C TRP A 90 19.98 47.32 0.89
N ILE A 91 21.17 47.61 0.34
CA ILE A 91 21.80 46.79 -0.71
C ILE A 91 22.18 45.42 -0.15
N ASP A 92 22.88 45.37 0.98
CA ASP A 92 23.30 44.12 1.61
C ASP A 92 22.09 43.28 2.05
N CYS A 93 21.06 43.93 2.61
CA CYS A 93 19.80 43.28 2.94
C CYS A 93 19.15 42.63 1.70
N ALA A 94 19.09 43.37 0.59
CA ALA A 94 18.51 42.89 -0.66
C ALA A 94 19.30 41.69 -1.23
N VAL A 95 20.63 41.71 -1.16
CA VAL A 95 21.49 40.59 -1.59
C VAL A 95 21.22 39.34 -0.76
N ILE A 96 21.18 39.46 0.57
CA ILE A 96 20.93 38.33 1.49
C ILE A 96 19.55 37.71 1.21
N LEU A 97 18.51 38.54 1.10
CA LEU A 97 17.15 38.06 0.80
C LEU A 97 17.06 37.41 -0.58
N SER A 98 17.73 37.97 -1.59
CA SER A 98 17.75 37.41 -2.94
C SER A 98 18.35 36.01 -2.97
N VAL A 99 19.49 35.80 -2.29
CA VAL A 99 20.11 34.47 -2.19
C VAL A 99 19.21 33.47 -1.47
N ALA A 100 18.53 33.89 -0.39
CA ALA A 100 17.59 33.03 0.33
C ALA A 100 16.40 32.61 -0.55
N VAL A 101 15.81 33.54 -1.31
CA VAL A 101 14.72 33.25 -2.24
C VAL A 101 15.17 32.31 -3.36
N ILE A 102 16.35 32.55 -3.96
CA ILE A 102 16.92 31.67 -4.98
C ILE A 102 17.10 30.26 -4.43
N ASN A 103 17.68 30.12 -3.24
CA ASN A 103 17.87 28.82 -2.60
C ASN A 103 16.54 28.11 -2.33
N ALA A 104 15.50 28.82 -1.89
CA ALA A 104 14.17 28.24 -1.69
C ALA A 104 13.53 27.74 -3.00
N VAL A 105 13.68 28.49 -4.10
CA VAL A 105 13.21 28.09 -5.43
C VAL A 105 13.96 26.87 -5.94
N VAL A 106 15.29 26.87 -5.82
CA VAL A 106 16.13 25.74 -6.20
C VAL A 106 15.76 24.50 -5.37
N GLY A 107 15.55 24.66 -4.06
CA GLY A 107 15.09 23.59 -3.17
C GLY A 107 13.75 23.00 -3.59
N LEU A 108 12.78 23.84 -3.94
CA LEU A 108 11.46 23.40 -4.42
C LEU A 108 11.57 22.58 -5.72
N ILE A 109 12.42 23.01 -6.66
CA ILE A 109 12.67 22.29 -7.92
C ILE A 109 13.37 20.95 -7.65
N GLN A 110 14.37 20.92 -6.77
CA GLN A 110 15.12 19.70 -6.42
C GLN A 110 14.22 18.68 -5.73
N GLU A 111 13.41 19.10 -4.77
CA GLU A 111 12.43 18.24 -4.09
C GLU A 111 11.40 17.68 -5.08
N GLY A 112 10.90 18.50 -6.00
CA GLY A 112 9.99 18.06 -7.05
C GLY A 112 10.60 17.03 -7.99
N ARG A 113 11.87 17.20 -8.37
CA ARG A 113 12.60 16.23 -9.22
C ARG A 113 12.84 14.90 -8.48
N ALA A 114 13.24 14.95 -7.22
CA ALA A 114 13.43 13.76 -6.39
C ALA A 114 12.12 12.97 -6.24
N GLN A 115 11.01 13.67 -5.98
CA GLN A 115 9.70 13.02 -5.86
C GLN A 115 9.27 12.35 -7.18
N ARG A 116 9.43 13.02 -8.33
CA ARG A 116 9.10 12.45 -9.64
C ARG A 116 9.92 11.19 -9.96
N ALA A 117 11.21 11.18 -9.61
CA ALA A 117 12.06 10.01 -9.82
C ALA A 117 11.61 8.81 -8.96
N LEU A 118 11.21 9.06 -7.71
CA LEU A 118 10.63 8.02 -6.84
C LEU A 118 9.30 7.50 -7.38
N ASP A 119 8.43 8.39 -7.87
CA ASP A 119 7.13 8.01 -8.41
C ASP A 119 7.28 7.20 -9.71
N SER A 120 8.25 7.52 -10.58
CA SER A 120 8.52 6.71 -11.78
C SER A 120 9.04 5.31 -11.44
N ILE A 121 9.89 5.18 -10.41
CA ILE A 121 10.35 3.86 -9.95
C ILE A 121 9.17 3.04 -9.42
N ARG A 122 8.24 3.66 -8.67
CA ARG A 122 7.02 2.99 -8.19
C ARG A 122 6.12 2.56 -9.34
N GLY A 123 5.93 3.40 -10.36
CA GLY A 123 5.11 3.10 -11.53
C GLY A 123 5.65 1.95 -12.39
N MET A 124 6.98 1.81 -12.49
CA MET A 124 7.62 0.69 -13.19
C MET A 124 7.49 -0.65 -12.45
N LEU A 125 7.08 -0.64 -11.18
CA LEU A 125 6.82 -1.84 -10.38
C LEU A 125 5.34 -2.25 -10.43
N SER A 126 4.67 -2.07 -11.58
CA SER A 126 3.33 -2.61 -11.77
C SER A 126 3.37 -4.13 -11.64
N VAL A 127 2.86 -4.64 -10.51
CA VAL A 127 2.75 -6.08 -10.29
C VAL A 127 1.65 -6.59 -11.21
N THR A 128 1.96 -7.57 -12.05
CA THR A 128 0.94 -8.29 -12.83
C THR A 128 0.56 -9.57 -12.10
N ALA A 129 -0.68 -10.02 -12.24
CA ALA A 129 -1.17 -11.26 -11.69
C ALA A 129 -1.80 -12.14 -12.80
N GLN A 130 -1.66 -13.46 -12.68
CA GLN A 130 -2.41 -14.40 -13.52
C GLN A 130 -3.74 -14.72 -12.86
N VAL A 131 -4.84 -14.33 -13.49
CA VAL A 131 -6.20 -14.57 -13.01
C VAL A 131 -6.95 -15.49 -13.94
N ARG A 132 -7.88 -16.28 -13.39
CA ARG A 132 -8.84 -17.01 -14.18
C ARG A 132 -10.10 -16.17 -14.33
N ARG A 133 -10.38 -15.70 -15.55
CA ARG A 133 -11.65 -15.06 -15.88
C ARG A 133 -12.21 -15.60 -17.19
N ASP A 134 -13.53 -15.63 -17.32
CA ASP A 134 -14.23 -16.22 -18.46
C ASP A 134 -13.78 -17.67 -18.74
N GLY A 135 -13.43 -18.41 -17.68
CA GLY A 135 -12.92 -19.79 -17.74
C GLY A 135 -11.46 -19.97 -18.14
N HIS A 136 -10.76 -18.90 -18.57
CA HIS A 136 -9.40 -18.94 -19.11
C HIS A 136 -8.41 -18.17 -18.22
N TRP A 137 -7.13 -18.54 -18.29
CA TRP A 137 -6.07 -17.82 -17.57
C TRP A 137 -5.60 -16.62 -18.40
N GLN A 138 -5.60 -15.45 -17.78
CA GLN A 138 -5.14 -14.21 -18.38
C GLN A 138 -4.28 -13.40 -17.42
N GLN A 139 -3.36 -12.62 -17.97
CA GLN A 139 -2.50 -11.72 -17.19
C GLN A 139 -3.17 -10.35 -17.08
N VAL A 140 -3.35 -9.86 -15.85
CA VAL A 140 -3.97 -8.56 -15.55
C VAL A 140 -3.06 -7.73 -14.65
N ASP A 141 -3.24 -6.41 -14.65
CA ASP A 141 -2.60 -5.54 -13.65
C ASP A 141 -3.17 -5.86 -12.26
N ALA A 142 -2.31 -6.01 -11.26
CA ALA A 142 -2.72 -6.28 -9.88
C ALA A 142 -3.67 -5.22 -9.32
N GLN A 143 -3.64 -3.98 -9.84
CA GLN A 143 -4.58 -2.91 -9.47
C GLN A 143 -6.02 -3.19 -9.92
N THR A 144 -6.22 -4.09 -10.88
CA THR A 144 -7.54 -4.48 -11.40
C THR A 144 -8.09 -5.75 -10.77
N LEU A 145 -7.39 -6.30 -9.77
CA LEU A 145 -7.87 -7.44 -8.99
C LEU A 145 -9.04 -7.03 -8.12
N VAL A 146 -10.03 -7.91 -8.04
CA VAL A 146 -11.24 -7.71 -7.26
C VAL A 146 -11.50 -8.89 -6.32
N PRO A 147 -12.22 -8.69 -5.20
CA PRO A 147 -12.63 -9.79 -4.34
C PRO A 147 -13.37 -10.87 -5.12
N GLY A 148 -12.94 -12.11 -4.99
CA GLY A 148 -13.47 -13.28 -5.70
C GLY A 148 -12.68 -13.72 -6.92
N ASP A 149 -11.66 -12.97 -7.37
CA ASP A 149 -10.76 -13.44 -8.42
C ASP A 149 -10.01 -14.72 -7.99
N VAL A 150 -9.87 -15.66 -8.92
CA VAL A 150 -9.01 -16.83 -8.75
C VAL A 150 -7.64 -16.53 -9.35
N VAL A 151 -6.62 -16.43 -8.50
CA VAL A 151 -5.26 -16.07 -8.88
C VAL A 151 -4.35 -17.29 -8.86
N ARG A 152 -3.46 -17.40 -9.84
CA ARG A 152 -2.36 -18.37 -9.85
C ARG A 152 -1.07 -17.70 -9.43
N ILE A 153 -0.34 -18.35 -8.54
CA ILE A 153 0.95 -17.89 -8.03
C ILE A 153 2.00 -18.96 -8.34
N ALA A 154 3.08 -18.56 -8.99
CA ALA A 154 4.25 -19.38 -9.27
C ALA A 154 5.48 -18.92 -8.47
N SER A 155 6.55 -19.70 -8.53
CA SER A 155 7.82 -19.32 -7.92
C SER A 155 8.38 -18.07 -8.59
N GLY A 156 8.78 -17.08 -7.80
CA GLY A 156 9.28 -15.78 -8.28
C GLY A 156 8.19 -14.71 -8.40
N ASP A 157 6.91 -15.09 -8.31
CA ASP A 157 5.81 -14.13 -8.31
C ASP A 157 5.74 -13.38 -6.98
N ARG A 158 5.39 -12.10 -7.05
CA ARG A 158 4.99 -11.32 -5.87
C ARG A 158 3.53 -11.59 -5.55
N ILE A 159 3.19 -11.65 -4.28
CA ILE A 159 1.81 -11.79 -3.82
C ILE A 159 1.06 -10.46 -4.11
N PRO A 160 0.08 -10.43 -5.02
CA PRO A 160 -0.54 -9.17 -5.50
C PRO A 160 -1.63 -8.62 -4.57
N ALA A 161 -2.23 -9.46 -3.72
CA ALA A 161 -3.29 -9.10 -2.78
C ALA A 161 -3.36 -10.13 -1.65
N ASP A 162 -4.13 -9.81 -0.61
CA ASP A 162 -4.60 -10.82 0.35
C ASP A 162 -5.62 -11.74 -0.33
N MET A 163 -5.51 -13.05 -0.11
CA MET A 163 -6.31 -14.07 -0.76
C MET A 163 -6.50 -15.27 0.19
N ARG A 164 -7.18 -16.30 -0.30
CA ARG A 164 -7.32 -17.59 0.36
C ARG A 164 -6.72 -18.66 -0.52
N LEU A 165 -5.84 -19.50 0.04
CA LEU A 165 -5.26 -20.61 -0.72
C LEU A 165 -6.35 -21.65 -1.00
N LEU A 166 -6.57 -21.95 -2.28
CA LEU A 166 -7.49 -23.01 -2.74
C LEU A 166 -6.77 -24.34 -2.92
N THR A 167 -5.63 -24.29 -3.62
CA THR A 167 -4.78 -25.45 -3.92
C THR A 167 -3.31 -25.06 -3.78
N VAL A 168 -2.50 -25.93 -3.17
CA VAL A 168 -1.08 -25.64 -2.90
C VAL A 168 -0.22 -26.83 -3.32
N ALA A 169 0.90 -26.55 -4.00
CA ALA A 169 1.96 -27.51 -4.29
C ALA A 169 3.29 -26.97 -3.75
N ASN A 170 3.65 -27.34 -2.52
CA ASN A 170 4.90 -26.93 -1.86
C ASN A 170 5.17 -25.41 -1.86
N LEU A 171 4.13 -24.60 -1.61
CA LEU A 171 4.26 -23.14 -1.56
C LEU A 171 5.09 -22.72 -0.34
N ARG A 172 6.11 -21.90 -0.60
CA ARG A 172 6.88 -21.19 0.41
C ARG A 172 6.85 -19.70 0.08
N VAL A 173 6.55 -18.88 1.07
CA VAL A 173 6.43 -17.42 0.91
C VAL A 173 7.48 -16.76 1.77
N GLU A 174 8.19 -15.79 1.19
CA GLU A 174 9.08 -14.92 1.95
C GLU A 174 8.25 -13.82 2.60
N GLU A 175 8.23 -13.79 3.93
CA GLU A 175 7.44 -12.84 4.70
C GLU A 175 8.32 -11.85 5.46
N SER A 176 9.62 -11.80 5.15
CA SER A 176 10.64 -10.96 5.80
C SER A 176 10.22 -9.49 5.87
N ALA A 177 9.56 -8.97 4.83
CA ALA A 177 9.06 -7.60 4.77
C ALA A 177 7.90 -7.30 5.73
N LEU A 178 7.15 -8.32 6.18
CA LEU A 178 5.97 -8.19 7.04
C LEU A 178 6.22 -8.69 8.46
N THR A 179 6.90 -9.83 8.62
CA THR A 179 7.12 -10.50 9.90
C THR A 179 8.54 -10.32 10.44
N GLY A 180 9.49 -9.93 9.60
CA GLY A 180 10.92 -9.88 9.95
C GLY A 180 11.58 -11.27 10.00
N GLU A 181 10.87 -12.33 9.65
CA GLU A 181 11.41 -13.68 9.62
C GLU A 181 12.16 -13.94 8.30
N SER A 182 13.45 -14.28 8.39
CA SER A 182 14.32 -14.47 7.23
C SER A 182 14.14 -15.81 6.53
N LEU A 183 13.42 -16.77 7.14
CA LEU A 183 13.20 -18.10 6.56
C LEU A 183 11.84 -18.14 5.86
N PRO A 184 11.77 -18.61 4.60
CA PRO A 184 10.50 -18.75 3.90
C PRO A 184 9.53 -19.67 4.65
N ALA A 185 8.33 -19.17 4.93
CA ALA A 185 7.29 -19.90 5.62
C ALA A 185 6.55 -20.85 4.67
N LYS A 186 6.35 -22.10 5.08
CA LYS A 186 5.52 -23.07 4.33
C LYS A 186 4.04 -22.71 4.52
N LYS A 187 3.28 -22.66 3.42
CA LYS A 187 1.85 -22.41 3.45
C LYS A 187 1.04 -23.65 3.05
N ASP A 188 -0.18 -23.74 3.56
CA ASP A 188 -1.11 -24.84 3.33
C ASP A 188 -2.56 -24.34 3.23
N VAL A 189 -3.47 -25.17 2.70
CA VAL A 189 -4.90 -24.84 2.53
C VAL A 189 -5.67 -24.94 3.86
N THR A 190 -5.12 -25.64 4.85
CA THR A 190 -5.74 -25.87 6.15
C THR A 190 -6.18 -24.57 6.84
N GLN A 191 -7.41 -24.58 7.37
CA GLN A 191 -7.99 -23.45 8.09
C GLN A 191 -7.28 -23.23 9.42
N VAL A 192 -7.33 -22.00 9.90
CA VAL A 192 -6.66 -21.59 11.13
C VAL A 192 -7.69 -21.07 12.12
N GLY A 193 -7.52 -21.33 13.40
CA GLY A 193 -8.43 -20.81 14.42
C GLY A 193 -8.56 -19.28 14.36
N PRO A 194 -9.75 -18.71 14.63
CA PRO A 194 -10.01 -17.26 14.57
C PRO A 194 -9.19 -16.46 15.61
N ASP A 195 -8.70 -17.12 16.67
CA ASP A 195 -7.83 -16.56 17.71
C ASP A 195 -6.33 -16.70 17.41
N ALA A 196 -5.96 -17.17 16.21
CA ALA A 196 -4.56 -17.23 15.82
C ALA A 196 -3.96 -15.83 15.89
N VAL A 197 -2.93 -15.69 16.74
CA VAL A 197 -2.30 -14.41 17.02
C VAL A 197 -1.67 -13.90 15.75
N TRP A 198 -2.25 -12.84 15.22
CA TRP A 198 -1.67 -12.01 14.17
C TRP A 198 -0.35 -11.46 14.68
N VAL A 199 0.77 -12.01 14.21
CA VAL A 199 2.02 -11.24 14.24
C VAL A 199 1.80 -10.16 13.19
N THR A 200 1.53 -8.94 13.68
CA THR A 200 1.38 -7.67 12.96
C THR A 200 1.62 -7.78 11.45
N GLY A 201 0.55 -7.99 10.67
CA GLY A 201 0.57 -7.78 9.22
C GLY A 201 0.48 -9.02 8.31
N CYS A 202 0.36 -10.24 8.82
CA CYS A 202 0.26 -11.42 7.95
C CYS A 202 -1.07 -12.17 8.08
N ARG A 203 -1.90 -12.13 7.03
CA ARG A 203 -3.29 -12.64 7.04
C ARG A 203 -3.45 -14.15 6.83
N TRP A 204 -2.35 -14.91 6.82
CA TRP A 204 -2.21 -16.14 6.03
C TRP A 204 -1.54 -17.33 6.73
N CYS A 205 -1.65 -17.55 8.05
CA CYS A 205 -0.97 -18.71 8.63
C CYS A 205 -1.67 -19.43 9.76
N THR A 206 -1.60 -20.76 9.66
CA THR A 206 -1.80 -21.83 10.64
C THR A 206 -1.13 -21.55 11.98
N PRO A 207 -1.60 -22.15 13.10
CA PRO A 207 -1.05 -21.84 14.40
C PRO A 207 0.39 -22.34 14.50
N ALA A 208 1.31 -21.44 14.85
CA ALA A 208 2.67 -21.81 15.20
C ALA A 208 2.67 -22.66 16.49
N PRO A 209 3.46 -23.75 16.55
CA PRO A 209 3.58 -24.56 17.76
C PRO A 209 4.44 -23.78 18.76
N SER A 210 3.81 -23.29 19.83
CA SER A 210 4.41 -22.51 20.91
C SER A 210 4.82 -21.07 20.52
N TRP A 211 4.19 -20.07 21.13
CA TRP A 211 4.78 -19.24 22.20
C TRP A 211 3.77 -18.19 22.71
N ARG A 212 4.10 -17.64 23.87
CA ARG A 212 3.20 -17.05 24.88
C ARG A 212 2.58 -15.70 24.48
N ARG A 213 1.30 -15.60 24.82
CA ARG A 213 0.50 -14.40 25.16
C ARG A 213 1.32 -13.10 25.31
N VAL A 214 1.28 -12.24 24.29
CA VAL A 214 1.57 -10.81 24.44
C VAL A 214 0.34 -10.04 23.95
N ARG A 215 -0.32 -9.35 24.88
CA ARG A 215 -1.44 -8.46 24.58
C ARG A 215 -0.89 -7.16 24.01
N ALA A 216 -1.35 -6.73 22.84
CA ALA A 216 -1.23 -5.35 22.39
C ALA A 216 -2.62 -4.85 21.99
N ARG A 217 -3.04 -3.73 22.61
CA ARG A 217 -4.28 -3.00 22.30
C ARG A 217 -4.12 -2.27 20.97
N ALA A 218 -5.12 -2.37 20.12
CA ALA A 218 -5.20 -1.66 18.84
C ALA A 218 -5.51 -0.16 19.03
N TRP A 219 -4.82 0.67 18.28
CA TRP A 219 -5.30 1.93 17.70
C TRP A 219 -5.19 1.79 16.19
#